data_AF-A0A1M3IG22-F1
#
_entry.id   AF-A0A1M3IG22-F1
#
_cell.length_a   1.000
_cell.length_b   1.000
_cell.length_c   1.000
_cell.angle_alpha   90.00
_cell.angle_beta   90.00
_cell.angle_gamma   90.00
#
_symmetry.space_group_name_H-M   'P 1'
#
loop_
_entity.id
_entity.type
_entity.pdbx_description
1 polymer ?
#
loop_
_entity_poly.entity_id
_entity_poly.type
_entity_poly.pdbx_seq_one_letter_code
_entity_poly.pdbx_strand_id
1 'polypeptide(L)'
;MFRLIVICILCLSVAVVDAQALKPTAYYMGLPTVSQAAKDYHAGTVPAGDNDRTYSIADSMSTLNNDTRPFYIFLVSKMLLTANRQLSIGLGRTCRDFLQRNPDAVVGLLFSTSVKPAYKYQWARVIALDIMTACPGDKMKCMKTSRLLALQHCREQNEEGLETIYSAVRASIRNAGR
;
A
#
# COMPACT_ATOMS: atom_id res chain seq x y z
N MET A 1 -60.00 1.93 -1.06
CA MET A 1 -58.74 2.24 -1.75
C MET A 1 -57.76 2.83 -0.75
N PHE A 2 -56.84 2.05 -0.19
CA PHE A 2 -55.69 2.56 0.56
C PHE A 2 -54.47 1.78 0.10
N ARG A 3 -53.51 2.48 -0.53
CA ARG A 3 -52.25 1.91 -1.04
C ARG A 3 -51.25 1.87 0.11
N LEU A 4 -50.82 0.66 0.50
CA LEU A 4 -49.63 0.47 1.31
C LEU A 4 -48.40 0.82 0.47
N ILE A 5 -47.60 1.78 0.95
CA ILE A 5 -46.27 2.07 0.43
C ILE A 5 -45.29 1.22 1.25
N VAL A 6 -44.74 0.18 0.62
CA VAL A 6 -43.65 -0.63 1.19
C VAL A 6 -42.34 0.09 0.91
N ILE A 7 -41.76 0.71 1.93
CA ILE A 7 -40.41 1.27 1.88
C ILE A 7 -39.44 0.13 2.15
N CYS A 8 -38.86 -0.43 1.08
CA CYS A 8 -37.71 -1.33 1.18
C CYS A 8 -36.47 -0.52 1.56
N ILE A 9 -36.13 -0.51 2.85
CA ILE A 9 -34.83 -0.07 3.34
C ILE A 9 -33.82 -1.14 2.93
N LEU A 10 -33.13 -0.92 1.80
CA LEU A 10 -31.93 -1.66 1.45
C LEU A 10 -30.85 -1.33 2.47
N CYS A 11 -30.64 -2.22 3.44
CA CYS A 11 -29.42 -2.24 4.24
C CYS A 11 -28.25 -2.58 3.32
N LEU A 12 -27.64 -1.55 2.73
CA LEU A 12 -26.30 -1.65 2.17
C LEU A 12 -25.34 -1.92 3.34
N SER A 13 -25.06 -3.19 3.60
CA SER A 13 -23.91 -3.59 4.40
C SER A 13 -22.66 -3.14 3.66
N VAL A 14 -22.17 -1.95 4.04
CA VAL A 14 -20.84 -1.50 3.67
C VAL A 14 -19.88 -2.54 4.24
N ALA A 15 -19.33 -3.40 3.39
CA ALA A 15 -18.31 -4.35 3.79
C ALA A 15 -17.16 -3.54 4.38
N VAL A 16 -17.02 -3.60 5.71
CA VAL A 16 -15.94 -2.94 6.43
C VAL A 16 -14.66 -3.61 5.94
N VAL A 17 -13.90 -2.90 5.10
CA VAL A 17 -12.58 -3.36 4.66
C VAL A 17 -11.68 -3.26 5.87
N ASP A 18 -11.65 -4.29 6.73
CA ASP A 18 -10.79 -4.23 7.91
C ASP A 18 -9.32 -4.20 7.53
N ALA A 19 -8.58 -3.40 8.27
CA ALA A 19 -7.13 -3.41 8.28
C ALA A 19 -6.67 -4.80 8.78
N GLN A 20 -6.06 -5.61 7.91
CA GLN A 20 -5.73 -7.00 8.21
C GLN A 20 -4.23 -7.23 8.36
N ALA A 21 -3.84 -7.91 9.45
CA ALA A 21 -2.51 -8.44 9.64
C ALA A 21 -2.19 -9.56 8.63
N LEU A 22 -0.90 -9.84 8.42
CA LEU A 22 -0.46 -10.90 7.53
C LEU A 22 -0.78 -12.28 8.13
N LYS A 23 -1.61 -13.07 7.43
CA LYS A 23 -1.81 -14.51 7.71
C LYS A 23 -0.50 -15.31 7.52
N PRO A 24 -0.38 -16.54 8.06
CA PRO A 24 0.80 -17.38 7.86
C PRO A 24 1.08 -17.67 6.38
N THR A 25 2.35 -17.77 5.98
CA THR A 25 2.75 -18.03 4.59
C THR A 25 2.02 -19.22 3.94
N ALA A 26 1.85 -20.32 4.68
CA ALA A 26 1.18 -21.53 4.17
C ALA A 26 -0.23 -21.26 3.65
N TYR A 27 -0.96 -20.32 4.26
CA TYR A 27 -2.27 -19.88 3.81
C TYR A 27 -2.21 -19.35 2.36
N TYR A 28 -1.32 -18.38 2.10
CA TYR A 28 -1.22 -17.76 0.77
C TYR A 28 -0.70 -18.71 -0.30
N MET A 29 0.22 -19.60 0.05
CA MET A 29 0.79 -20.55 -0.90
C MET A 29 -0.26 -21.56 -1.39
N GLY A 30 -1.22 -21.92 -0.53
CA GLY A 30 -2.34 -22.80 -0.87
C GLY A 30 -3.46 -22.15 -1.69
N LEU A 31 -3.50 -20.82 -1.80
CA LEU A 31 -4.57 -20.14 -2.54
C LEU A 31 -4.33 -20.17 -4.05
N PRO A 32 -5.31 -20.61 -4.87
CA PRO A 32 -5.21 -20.56 -6.33
C PRO A 32 -5.27 -19.13 -6.88
N THR A 33 -5.81 -18.19 -6.09
CA THR A 33 -5.94 -16.78 -6.44
C THR A 33 -4.66 -15.96 -6.21
N VAL A 34 -3.66 -16.52 -5.54
CA VAL A 34 -2.35 -15.89 -5.41
C VAL A 34 -1.53 -16.22 -6.65
N SER A 35 -1.06 -15.19 -7.35
CA SER A 35 -0.36 -15.35 -8.63
C SER A 35 0.93 -16.18 -8.48
N GLN A 36 1.30 -16.91 -9.52
CA GLN A 36 2.54 -17.69 -9.50
C GLN A 36 3.77 -16.79 -9.30
N ALA A 37 3.78 -15.61 -9.93
CA ALA A 37 4.85 -14.63 -9.73
C ALA A 37 5.03 -14.23 -8.26
N ALA A 38 3.93 -14.04 -7.52
CA ALA A 38 3.98 -13.72 -6.10
C ALA A 38 4.53 -14.89 -5.25
N LYS A 39 4.15 -16.14 -5.59
CA LYS A 39 4.67 -17.34 -4.94
C LYS A 39 6.16 -17.52 -5.20
N ASP A 40 6.59 -17.37 -6.46
CA ASP A 40 7.99 -17.45 -6.88
C ASP A 40 8.86 -16.40 -6.18
N TYR A 41 8.41 -15.14 -6.18
CA TYR A 41 9.11 -14.07 -5.49
C TYR A 41 9.19 -14.31 -3.97
N HIS A 42 8.11 -14.80 -3.35
CA HIS A 42 8.11 -15.14 -1.94
C HIS A 42 9.13 -16.24 -1.61
N ALA A 43 9.19 -17.29 -2.45
CA ALA A 43 10.12 -18.41 -2.32
C ALA A 43 11.58 -18.04 -2.63
N GLY A 44 11.82 -16.85 -3.20
CA GLY A 44 13.16 -16.39 -3.58
C GLY A 44 13.68 -17.03 -4.86
N THR A 45 12.81 -17.69 -5.65
CA THR A 45 13.18 -18.26 -6.94
C THR A 45 13.35 -17.20 -8.03
N VAL A 46 12.77 -16.01 -7.81
CA VAL A 46 12.85 -14.86 -8.73
C VAL A 46 13.26 -13.61 -7.95
N PRO A 47 14.30 -12.87 -8.37
CA PRO A 47 14.72 -11.63 -7.71
C PRO A 47 13.81 -10.44 -8.06
N ALA A 48 13.84 -9.40 -7.22
CA ALA A 48 13.27 -8.09 -7.54
C ALA A 48 14.16 -7.40 -8.58
N GLY A 49 13.85 -7.59 -9.86
CA GLY A 49 14.67 -7.15 -10.98
C GLY A 49 14.11 -7.54 -12.34
N ASP A 50 13.26 -8.56 -12.36
CA ASP A 50 12.29 -8.78 -13.44
C ASP A 50 11.18 -7.72 -13.29
N ASN A 51 11.23 -6.67 -14.12
CA ASN A 51 10.32 -5.54 -14.04
C ASN A 51 8.86 -5.99 -14.24
N ASP A 52 8.60 -6.87 -15.21
CA ASP A 52 7.24 -7.30 -15.54
C ASP A 52 6.61 -8.07 -14.38
N ARG A 53 7.35 -9.01 -13.78
CA ARG A 53 6.87 -9.73 -12.58
C ARG A 53 6.73 -8.80 -11.37
N THR A 54 7.67 -7.87 -11.20
CA THR A 54 7.67 -6.95 -10.07
C THR A 54 6.45 -6.02 -10.12
N TYR A 55 6.17 -5.42 -11.29
CA TYR A 55 5.00 -4.57 -11.47
C TYR A 55 3.70 -5.38 -11.43
N SER A 56 3.67 -6.61 -11.97
CA SER A 56 2.51 -7.48 -11.83
C SER A 56 2.15 -7.77 -10.36
N ILE A 57 3.14 -8.00 -9.50
CA ILE A 57 2.93 -8.17 -8.06
C ILE A 57 2.48 -6.85 -7.42
N ALA A 58 3.06 -5.72 -7.80
CA ALA A 58 2.69 -4.41 -7.27
C ALA A 58 1.26 -4.00 -7.65
N ASP A 59 0.84 -4.25 -8.88
CA ASP A 59 -0.52 -4.02 -9.37
C ASP A 59 -1.53 -4.88 -8.60
N SER A 60 -1.13 -6.09 -8.21
CA SER A 60 -1.95 -7.02 -7.42
C SER A 60 -2.27 -6.50 -6.00
N MET A 61 -1.61 -5.46 -5.51
CA MET A 61 -2.06 -4.76 -4.28
C MET A 61 -3.48 -4.21 -4.43
N SER A 62 -3.90 -3.86 -5.65
CA SER A 62 -5.25 -3.35 -5.95
C SER A 62 -6.28 -4.46 -6.17
N THR A 63 -5.96 -5.72 -5.86
CA THR A 63 -6.91 -6.84 -5.89
C THR A 63 -8.19 -6.52 -5.09
N LEU A 64 -9.34 -7.00 -5.57
CA LEU A 64 -10.61 -6.93 -4.83
C LEU A 64 -10.66 -7.94 -3.66
N ASN A 65 -9.77 -8.93 -3.66
CA ASN A 65 -9.71 -9.94 -2.61
C ASN A 65 -8.94 -9.40 -1.39
N ASN A 66 -9.70 -8.93 -0.40
CA ASN A 66 -9.19 -8.40 0.87
C ASN A 66 -8.26 -9.38 1.60
N ASP A 67 -8.48 -10.69 1.51
CA ASP A 67 -7.63 -11.69 2.17
C ASP A 67 -6.24 -11.76 1.57
N THR A 68 -6.11 -11.56 0.26
CA THR A 68 -4.80 -11.65 -0.44
C THR A 68 -4.05 -10.34 -0.48
N ARG A 69 -4.74 -9.20 -0.30
CA ARG A 69 -4.13 -7.87 -0.37
C ARG A 69 -2.97 -7.67 0.61
N PRO A 70 -3.06 -8.05 1.90
CA PRO A 70 -1.92 -7.94 2.83
C PRO A 70 -0.67 -8.67 2.34
N PHE A 71 -0.84 -9.80 1.63
CA PHE A 71 0.29 -10.54 1.06
C PHE A 71 1.00 -9.75 -0.03
N TYR A 72 0.26 -9.14 -0.96
CA TYR A 72 0.87 -8.32 -2.02
C TYR A 72 1.57 -7.07 -1.46
N ILE A 73 0.96 -6.39 -0.47
CA ILE A 73 1.60 -5.25 0.21
C ILE A 73 2.89 -5.72 0.92
N PHE A 74 2.88 -6.90 1.53
CA PHE A 74 4.08 -7.50 2.13
C PHE A 74 5.18 -7.80 1.11
N LEU A 75 4.83 -8.39 -0.05
CA LEU A 75 5.82 -8.68 -1.09
C LEU A 75 6.43 -7.41 -1.67
N VAL A 76 5.62 -6.39 -1.96
CA VAL A 76 6.13 -5.08 -2.39
C VAL A 76 7.05 -4.49 -1.31
N SER A 77 6.68 -4.57 -0.04
CA SER A 77 7.53 -4.11 1.07
C SER A 77 8.89 -4.81 1.11
N LYS A 78 8.94 -6.12 0.79
CA LYS A 78 10.21 -6.86 0.61
C LYS A 78 10.99 -6.37 -0.61
N MET A 79 10.31 -6.09 -1.74
CA MET A 79 10.96 -5.57 -2.94
C MET A 79 11.64 -4.24 -2.67
N LEU A 80 11.01 -3.34 -1.90
CA LEU A 80 11.59 -2.03 -1.57
C LEU A 80 12.93 -2.11 -0.82
N LEU A 81 13.23 -3.23 -0.12
CA LEU A 81 14.51 -3.44 0.54
C LEU A 81 15.65 -3.76 -0.42
N THR A 82 15.33 -4.35 -1.57
CA THR A 82 16.32 -4.87 -2.54
C THR A 82 16.29 -4.11 -3.87
N ALA A 83 15.31 -3.23 -4.06
CA ALA A 83 15.14 -2.45 -5.27
C ALA A 83 16.34 -1.53 -5.50
N ASN A 84 16.89 -1.58 -6.72
CA ASN A 84 17.82 -0.58 -7.21
C ASN A 84 17.12 0.80 -7.34
N ARG A 85 17.88 1.83 -7.68
CA ARG A 85 17.34 3.21 -7.76
C ARG A 85 16.20 3.35 -8.77
N GLN A 86 16.32 2.75 -9.96
CA GLN A 86 15.30 2.87 -11.00
C GLN A 86 14.00 2.17 -10.60
N LEU A 87 14.10 0.95 -10.07
CA LEU A 87 12.96 0.20 -9.57
C LEU A 87 12.31 0.90 -8.37
N SER A 88 13.11 1.52 -7.49
CA SER A 88 12.60 2.28 -6.35
C SER A 88 11.76 3.49 -6.77
N ILE A 89 12.09 4.16 -7.88
CA ILE A 89 11.28 5.29 -8.39
C ILE A 89 9.91 4.79 -8.87
N GLY A 90 9.91 3.73 -9.68
CA GLY A 90 8.67 3.16 -10.22
C GLY A 90 7.76 2.60 -9.13
N LEU A 91 8.32 1.77 -8.23
CA LEU A 91 7.58 1.28 -7.07
C LEU A 91 7.16 2.41 -6.12
N GLY A 92 7.95 3.47 -5.99
CA GLY A 92 7.60 4.65 -5.20
C GLY A 92 6.30 5.30 -5.66
N ARG A 93 6.10 5.44 -6.97
CA ARG A 93 4.83 5.91 -7.55
C ARG A 93 3.69 4.96 -7.21
N THR A 94 3.85 3.67 -7.46
CA THR A 94 2.81 2.67 -7.16
C THR A 94 2.44 2.66 -5.68
N CYS A 95 3.42 2.72 -4.78
CA CYS A 95 3.21 2.81 -3.34
C CYS A 95 2.46 4.09 -2.95
N ARG A 96 2.83 5.24 -3.52
CA ARG A 96 2.16 6.53 -3.23
C ARG A 96 0.70 6.49 -3.67
N ASP A 97 0.44 6.11 -4.91
CA ASP A 97 -0.91 6.08 -5.49
C ASP A 97 -1.80 5.03 -4.80
N PHE A 98 -1.20 3.93 -4.33
CA PHE A 98 -1.90 2.93 -3.53
C PHE A 98 -2.21 3.44 -2.12
N LEU A 99 -1.24 4.06 -1.43
CA LEU A 99 -1.44 4.65 -0.10
C LEU A 99 -2.51 5.74 -0.11
N GLN A 100 -2.60 6.54 -1.18
CA GLN A 100 -3.64 7.55 -1.34
C GLN A 100 -5.05 6.95 -1.43
N ARG A 101 -5.21 5.79 -2.08
CA ARG A 101 -6.53 5.18 -2.32
C ARG A 101 -6.93 4.14 -1.27
N ASN A 102 -5.95 3.51 -0.61
CA ASN A 102 -6.15 2.42 0.35
C ASN A 102 -5.27 2.60 1.61
N PRO A 103 -5.32 3.76 2.28
CA PRO A 103 -4.45 4.06 3.42
C PRO A 103 -4.59 3.03 4.55
N ASP A 104 -5.83 2.62 4.86
CA ASP A 104 -6.11 1.66 5.93
C ASP A 104 -5.46 0.30 5.70
N ALA A 105 -5.43 -0.19 4.46
CA ALA A 105 -4.80 -1.48 4.14
C ALA A 105 -3.29 -1.42 4.35
N VAL A 106 -2.68 -0.28 4.00
CA VAL A 106 -1.24 -0.06 4.19
C VAL A 106 -0.92 0.11 5.68
N VAL A 107 -1.63 0.99 6.39
CA VAL A 107 -1.42 1.21 7.82
C VAL A 107 -1.65 -0.08 8.61
N GLY A 108 -2.75 -0.78 8.33
CA GLY A 108 -3.11 -2.05 8.96
C GLY A 108 -2.00 -3.09 8.91
N LEU A 109 -1.38 -3.26 7.74
CA LEU A 109 -0.25 -4.18 7.62
C LEU A 109 1.03 -3.62 8.25
N LEU A 110 1.43 -2.40 7.88
CA LEU A 110 2.76 -1.86 8.21
C LEU A 110 2.94 -1.50 9.69
N PHE A 111 1.85 -1.36 10.44
CA PHE A 111 1.86 -1.16 11.89
C PHE A 111 1.49 -2.41 12.68
N SER A 112 1.16 -3.52 12.00
CA SER A 112 0.96 -4.81 12.68
C SER A 112 2.29 -5.41 13.16
N THR A 113 2.20 -6.32 14.12
CA THR A 113 3.34 -7.13 14.59
C THR A 113 3.77 -8.21 13.61
N SER A 114 2.99 -8.44 12.54
CA SER A 114 3.21 -9.52 11.57
C SER A 114 4.30 -9.20 10.52
N VAL A 115 4.80 -7.96 10.49
CA VAL A 115 5.83 -7.52 9.53
C VAL A 115 6.92 -6.71 10.22
N LYS A 116 8.05 -6.52 9.54
CA LYS A 116 9.19 -5.77 10.08
C LYS A 116 8.83 -4.28 10.22
N PRO A 117 9.07 -3.64 11.38
CA PRO A 117 8.83 -2.20 11.55
C PRO A 117 9.58 -1.32 10.53
N ALA A 118 10.68 -1.82 9.95
CA ALA A 118 11.43 -1.13 8.92
C ALA A 118 10.63 -0.86 7.63
N TYR A 119 9.60 -1.65 7.33
CA TYR A 119 8.86 -1.53 6.07
C TYR A 119 8.15 -0.18 5.91
N LYS A 120 7.56 0.39 6.97
CA LYS A 120 6.93 1.72 6.89
C LYS A 120 7.91 2.83 6.52
N TYR A 121 9.15 2.75 7.00
CA TYR A 121 10.20 3.70 6.64
C TYR A 121 10.70 3.49 5.21
N GLN A 122 10.70 2.27 4.71
CA GLN A 122 11.05 2.01 3.31
C GLN A 122 9.99 2.53 2.35
N TRP A 123 8.70 2.32 2.67
CA TRP A 123 7.59 2.94 1.96
C TRP A 123 7.74 4.46 1.93
N ALA A 124 7.97 5.08 3.09
CA ALA A 124 8.17 6.52 3.18
C ALA A 124 9.36 7.01 2.32
N ARG A 125 10.48 6.28 2.33
CA ARG A 125 11.68 6.61 1.56
C ARG A 125 11.42 6.57 0.05
N VAL A 126 10.75 5.53 -0.46
CA VAL A 126 10.51 5.41 -1.91
C VAL A 126 9.42 6.37 -2.41
N ILE A 127 8.42 6.67 -1.58
CA ILE A 127 7.42 7.71 -1.88
C ILE A 127 8.08 9.08 -1.94
N ALA A 128 9.00 9.38 -1.00
CA ALA A 128 9.79 10.60 -1.05
C ALA A 128 10.63 10.68 -2.34
N LEU A 129 11.28 9.58 -2.73
CA LEU A 129 12.07 9.50 -3.97
C LEU A 129 11.21 9.77 -5.22
N ASP A 130 10.03 9.17 -5.30
CA ASP A 130 9.06 9.44 -6.38
C ASP A 130 8.65 10.92 -6.39
N ILE A 131 8.26 11.51 -5.24
CA ILE A 131 7.90 12.93 -5.15
C ILE A 131 9.05 13.83 -5.61
N MET A 132 10.28 13.56 -5.14
CA MET A 132 11.46 14.34 -5.53
C MET A 132 11.75 14.26 -7.02
N THR A 133 11.51 13.11 -7.64
CA THR A 133 11.80 12.87 -9.06
C THR A 133 10.68 13.37 -9.97
N ALA A 134 9.41 13.14 -9.62
CA ALA A 134 8.27 13.33 -10.50
C ALA A 134 7.49 14.63 -10.29
N CYS A 135 7.61 15.29 -9.13
CA CYS A 135 6.92 16.57 -8.88
C CYS A 135 7.65 17.72 -9.59
N PRO A 136 7.05 18.45 -10.55
CA PRO A 136 7.75 19.49 -11.30
C PRO A 136 7.99 20.78 -10.50
N GLY A 137 7.35 20.94 -9.34
CA GLY A 137 7.40 22.16 -8.52
C GLY A 137 7.82 21.89 -7.07
N ASP A 138 7.17 22.59 -6.15
CA ASP A 138 7.44 22.46 -4.72
C ASP A 138 7.13 21.03 -4.22
N LYS A 139 8.19 20.30 -3.88
CA LYS A 139 8.12 18.92 -3.38
C LYS A 139 7.30 18.82 -2.10
N MET A 140 7.35 19.84 -1.25
CA MET A 140 6.57 19.91 -0.02
C MET A 140 5.08 20.10 -0.31
N LYS A 141 4.73 20.88 -1.35
CA LYS A 141 3.34 21.00 -1.81
C LYS A 141 2.83 19.68 -2.39
N CYS A 142 3.62 18.98 -3.19
CA CYS A 142 3.26 17.65 -3.70
C CYS A 142 3.06 16.63 -2.58
N MET A 143 3.96 16.59 -1.59
CA MET A 143 3.81 15.72 -0.41
C MET A 143 2.54 16.04 0.38
N LYS A 144 2.27 17.33 0.66
CA LYS A 144 1.04 17.74 1.36
C LYS A 144 -0.22 17.32 0.60
N THR A 145 -0.21 17.45 -0.72
CA THR A 145 -1.34 17.03 -1.57
C THR A 145 -1.55 15.52 -1.49
N SER A 146 -0.48 14.73 -1.60
CA SER A 146 -0.53 13.27 -1.42
C SER A 146 -1.13 12.89 -0.06
N ARG A 147 -0.68 13.56 1.01
CA ARG A 147 -1.20 13.36 2.37
C ARG A 147 -2.70 13.64 2.46
N LEU A 148 -3.16 14.77 1.92
CA LEU A 148 -4.57 15.13 1.95
C LEU A 148 -5.44 14.11 1.18
N LEU A 149 -4.97 13.63 0.03
CA LEU A 149 -5.67 12.58 -0.72
C LEU A 149 -5.77 11.28 0.08
N ALA A 150 -4.69 10.87 0.77
CA ALA A 150 -4.73 9.69 1.62
C ALA A 150 -5.69 9.87 2.81
N LEU A 151 -5.70 11.04 3.46
CA LEU A 151 -6.60 11.31 4.58
C LEU A 151 -8.09 11.23 4.20
N GLN A 152 -8.46 11.58 2.95
CA GLN A 152 -9.84 11.46 2.46
C GLN A 152 -10.38 10.02 2.50
N HIS A 153 -9.49 9.02 2.48
CA HIS A 153 -9.83 7.60 2.46
C HIS A 153 -9.38 6.86 3.73
N CYS A 154 -8.87 7.58 4.74
CA CYS A 154 -8.34 7.00 5.97
C CYS A 154 -9.43 6.97 7.05
N ARG A 155 -9.56 5.85 7.76
CA ARG A 155 -10.37 5.81 8.97
C ARG A 155 -9.64 6.48 10.13
N GLU A 156 -10.40 7.09 11.04
CA GLU A 156 -9.89 7.83 12.19
C GLU A 156 -8.88 7.01 13.01
N GLN A 157 -9.16 5.73 13.27
CA GLN A 157 -8.25 4.87 14.03
C GLN A 157 -6.88 4.61 13.37
N ASN A 158 -6.76 4.87 12.06
CA ASN A 158 -5.52 4.66 11.30
C ASN A 158 -4.77 5.97 11.00
N GLU A 159 -5.34 7.13 11.35
CA GLU A 159 -4.76 8.44 11.02
C GLU A 159 -3.36 8.61 11.61
N GLU A 160 -3.14 8.22 12.86
CA GLU A 160 -1.82 8.31 13.50
C GLU A 160 -0.75 7.51 12.74
N GLY A 161 -1.11 6.31 12.28
CA GLY A 161 -0.23 5.47 11.47
C GLY A 161 0.06 6.12 10.11
N LEU A 162 -0.95 6.70 9.47
CA LEU A 162 -0.80 7.43 8.21
C LEU A 162 0.10 8.66 8.38
N GLU A 163 -0.10 9.45 9.44
CA GLU A 163 0.72 10.61 9.79
C GLU A 163 2.17 10.24 10.06
N THR A 164 2.40 9.10 10.71
CA THR A 164 3.75 8.58 10.92
C THR A 164 4.45 8.30 9.59
N ILE A 165 3.76 7.70 8.62
CA ILE A 165 4.31 7.47 7.27
C ILE A 165 4.64 8.82 6.60
N TYR A 166 3.70 9.77 6.56
CA TYR A 166 3.92 11.06 5.89
C TYR A 166 4.96 11.95 6.60
N SER A 167 5.11 11.82 7.91
CA SER A 167 6.17 12.47 8.67
C SER A 167 7.55 11.93 8.26
N ALA A 168 7.67 10.61 8.06
CA ALA A 168 8.88 10.02 7.52
C ALA A 168 9.14 10.44 6.05
N VAL A 169 8.11 10.52 5.20
CA VAL A 169 8.23 11.04 3.82
C VAL A 169 8.79 12.47 3.85
N ARG A 170 8.22 13.34 4.69
CA ARG A 170 8.67 14.73 4.87
C ARG A 170 10.12 14.81 5.32
N ALA A 171 10.53 13.97 6.28
CA ALA A 171 11.90 13.92 6.74
C ALA A 171 12.87 13.50 5.62
N SER A 172 12.51 12.49 4.83
CA SER A 172 13.31 12.04 3.68
C SER A 172 13.48 13.13 2.61
N ILE A 173 12.41 13.86 2.28
CA ILE A 173 12.49 14.98 1.31
C ILE A 173 13.43 16.08 1.82
N ARG A 174 13.34 16.44 3.11
CA ARG A 174 14.19 17.49 3.71
C ARG A 174 15.66 17.11 3.76
N ASN A 175 15.95 15.86 4.08
CA ASN A 175 17.33 15.39 4.21
C ASN A 175 18.03 15.24 2.86
N ALA A 176 17.29 15.05 1.76
CA ALA A 176 17.86 14.96 0.42
C ALA A 176 18.19 16.33 -0.21
N GLY A 177 17.70 17.43 0.38
CA GLY A 177 18.00 18.80 -0.05
C GLY A 177 19.14 19.46 0.73
N ARG A 178 19.79 18.74 1.64
CA ARG A 178 21.03 19.14 2.31
C ARG A 178 22.21 18.47 1.61
#